data_AF-A0AAW7Y565-F1
#
_entry.id   AF-A0AAW7Y565-F1
#
_cell.length_a   1.000
_cell.length_b   1.000
_cell.length_c   1.000
_cell.angle_alpha   90.00
_cell.angle_beta   90.00
_cell.angle_gamma   90.00
#
_symmetry.space_group_name_H-M   'P 1'
#
loop_
_entity.id
_entity.type
_entity.pdbx_description
1 polymer ?
#
loop_
_entity_poly.entity_id
_entity_poly.type
_entity_poly.pdbx_seq_one_letter_code
_entity_poly.pdbx_strand_id
1 'polypeptide(L)'
;MAQKSTPLAFSCVIITASIVIFPQESLYQFLLTTKQWQSHTQSFLETRQPSTRHEQQDTQKINQKSAQQNKLTKQHNEPTRYHINTASQMVFLPNKQYQKVTMVSYSSNNQKPNEFEYMETGTWSVSGQYIEANPSNISDNSLNNDIVNLLQRNNLLEIKTKQTYHMSVSLLKKPILKNLSFMPRAFY
;
A
#
# COMPACT_ATOMS: atom_id res chain seq x y z
N MET A 1 66.07 22.95 -0.27
CA MET A 1 65.02 23.41 0.67
C MET A 1 63.87 22.41 0.57
N ALA A 2 63.71 21.54 1.57
CA ALA A 2 62.70 20.48 1.55
C ALA A 2 61.41 20.99 2.19
N GLN A 3 60.33 21.00 1.40
CA GLN A 3 59.00 21.45 1.78
C GLN A 3 58.36 20.40 2.70
N LYS A 4 58.28 20.70 4.00
CA LYS A 4 57.52 19.90 4.98
C LYS A 4 56.03 20.06 4.69
N SER A 5 55.41 19.07 4.06
CA SER A 5 53.95 18.98 3.96
C SER A 5 53.36 18.58 5.32
N THR A 6 52.35 19.32 5.75
CA THR A 6 51.67 19.17 7.04
C THR A 6 50.72 17.97 7.03
N PRO A 7 50.70 17.13 8.09
CA PRO A 7 49.86 15.92 8.16
C PRO A 7 48.35 16.22 8.27
N LEU A 8 47.95 17.47 8.51
CA LEU A 8 46.56 17.87 8.69
C LEU A 8 45.76 17.85 7.37
N ALA A 9 46.40 18.16 6.23
CA ALA A 9 45.72 18.19 4.95
C ALA A 9 45.29 16.79 4.47
N PHE A 10 46.07 15.76 4.80
CA PHE A 10 45.73 14.38 4.45
C PHE A 10 44.55 13.83 5.27
N SER A 11 44.42 14.22 6.54
CA SER A 11 43.31 13.76 7.39
C SER A 11 41.95 14.27 6.88
N CYS A 12 41.85 15.54 6.49
CA CYS A 12 40.60 16.10 5.96
C CYS A 12 40.18 15.48 4.62
N VAL A 13 41.12 15.12 3.76
CA VAL A 13 40.84 14.44 2.47
C VAL A 13 40.37 13.01 2.68
N ILE A 14 40.90 12.30 3.68
CA ILE A 14 40.45 10.94 4.02
C ILE A 14 39.03 10.96 4.59
N ILE A 15 38.69 11.96 5.42
CA ILE A 15 37.35 12.08 6.02
C ILE A 15 36.31 12.47 4.95
N THR A 16 36.61 13.39 4.03
CA THR A 16 35.69 13.72 2.93
C THR A 16 35.56 12.60 1.91
N ALA A 17 36.65 11.87 1.61
CA ALA A 17 36.57 10.67 0.78
C ALA A 17 35.69 9.58 1.44
N SER A 18 35.74 9.42 2.76
CA SER A 18 34.94 8.43 3.49
C SER A 18 33.42 8.71 3.44
N ILE A 19 33.02 9.98 3.35
CA ILE A 19 31.60 10.38 3.19
C ILE A 19 31.11 10.14 1.76
N VAL A 20 32.01 10.21 0.76
CA VAL A 20 31.71 9.89 -0.64
C VAL A 20 31.72 8.37 -0.90
N ILE A 21 32.45 7.59 -0.07
CA ILE A 21 32.71 6.16 -0.27
C ILE A 21 31.81 5.27 0.60
N PHE A 22 30.95 5.80 1.48
CA PHE A 22 29.86 4.97 2.01
C PHE A 22 28.78 4.86 0.93
N PRO A 23 28.59 3.69 0.28
CA PRO A 23 27.49 3.55 -0.65
C PRO A 23 26.21 3.77 0.15
N GLN A 24 25.43 4.80 -0.20
CA GLN A 24 24.19 5.18 0.49
C GLN A 24 23.27 3.96 0.69
N GLU A 25 23.34 3.00 -0.23
CA GLU A 25 22.64 1.71 -0.16
C GLU A 25 22.99 0.88 1.07
N SER A 26 24.25 0.83 1.50
CA SER A 26 24.65 0.07 2.70
C SER A 26 24.05 0.65 3.97
N LEU A 27 24.00 1.98 4.08
CA LEU A 27 23.37 2.69 5.18
C LEU A 27 21.86 2.48 5.17
N TYR A 28 21.21 2.51 4.00
CA TYR A 28 19.79 2.21 3.88
C TYR A 28 19.46 0.75 4.21
N GLN A 29 20.27 -0.20 3.76
CA GLN A 29 20.10 -1.61 4.12
C GLN A 29 20.24 -1.82 5.64
N PHE A 30 21.21 -1.17 6.27
CA PHE A 30 21.35 -1.18 7.73
C PHE A 30 20.11 -0.59 8.42
N LEU A 31 19.67 0.61 8.01
CA LEU A 31 18.49 1.25 8.59
C LEU A 31 17.21 0.41 8.41
N LEU A 32 17.06 -0.27 7.27
CA LEU A 32 15.90 -1.12 6.99
C LEU A 32 15.85 -2.33 7.90
N THR A 33 16.99 -2.94 8.17
CA THR A 33 17.12 -4.20 8.93
C THR A 33 17.18 -4.02 10.44
N THR A 34 17.42 -2.80 10.93
CA THR A 34 17.52 -2.50 12.37
C THR A 34 16.18 -2.39 13.10
N LYS A 35 15.07 -2.23 12.38
CA LYS A 35 13.74 -2.02 12.99
C LYS A 35 12.60 -2.57 12.13
N GLN A 36 11.44 -2.71 12.78
CA GLN A 36 10.16 -2.86 12.10
C GLN A 36 9.65 -1.53 11.56
N TRP A 37 8.94 -1.59 10.45
CA TRP A 37 8.33 -0.47 9.76
C TRP A 37 6.82 -0.59 9.81
N GLN A 38 6.14 0.54 9.97
CA GLN A 38 4.68 0.57 10.05
C GLN A 38 4.15 1.56 9.02
N SER A 39 3.04 1.20 8.38
CA SER A 39 2.30 2.09 7.48
C SER A 39 0.82 2.07 7.83
N HIS A 40 0.19 3.23 7.73
CA HIS A 40 -1.24 3.37 7.87
C HIS A 40 -1.79 4.18 6.70
N THR A 41 -2.88 3.71 6.11
CA THR A 41 -3.56 4.35 4.99
C THR A 41 -5.05 4.33 5.23
N GLN A 42 -5.71 5.45 4.95
CA GLN A 42 -7.15 5.58 4.98
C GLN A 42 -7.63 5.90 3.57
N SER A 43 -8.73 5.30 3.16
CA SER A 43 -9.28 5.46 1.81
C SER A 43 -10.80 5.36 1.83
N PHE A 44 -11.41 5.93 0.81
CA PHE A 44 -12.85 5.91 0.62
C PHE A 44 -13.17 5.36 -0.76
N LEU A 45 -14.15 4.47 -0.83
CA LEU A 45 -14.65 3.93 -2.09
C LEU A 45 -16.16 4.09 -2.14
N GLU A 46 -16.67 4.54 -3.27
CA GLU A 46 -18.10 4.64 -3.52
C GLU A 46 -18.48 3.69 -4.64
N THR A 47 -19.34 2.71 -4.36
CA THR A 47 -19.84 1.77 -5.38
C THR A 47 -21.29 2.05 -5.68
N ARG A 48 -21.62 2.22 -6.96
CA ARG A 48 -22.99 2.14 -7.46
C ARG A 48 -23.24 0.71 -7.91
N GLN A 49 -24.23 0.02 -7.33
CA GLN A 49 -24.64 -1.28 -7.84
C GLN A 49 -25.16 -1.09 -9.28
N PRO A 50 -24.57 -1.75 -10.30
CA PRO A 50 -25.22 -1.81 -11.59
C PRO A 50 -26.50 -2.64 -11.42
N SER A 51 -27.65 -2.05 -11.75
CA SER A 51 -28.90 -2.80 -11.84
C SER A 51 -28.70 -3.86 -12.92
N THR A 52 -28.55 -5.14 -12.54
CA THR A 52 -28.62 -6.25 -13.50
C THR A 52 -30.03 -6.35 -14.04
N ARG A 53 -30.34 -5.51 -15.04
CA ARG A 53 -31.51 -5.61 -15.88
C ARG A 53 -31.18 -6.65 -16.93
N HIS A 54 -31.35 -7.93 -16.58
CA HIS A 54 -31.60 -8.92 -17.62
C HIS A 54 -32.96 -8.56 -18.23
N GLU A 55 -32.93 -7.88 -19.38
CA GLU A 55 -34.01 -7.92 -20.35
C GLU A 55 -34.19 -9.38 -20.78
N GLN A 56 -35.08 -10.10 -20.10
CA GLN A 56 -35.87 -11.11 -20.79
C GLN A 56 -37.30 -10.57 -20.81
N GLN A 57 -37.61 -10.00 -21.97
CA GLN A 57 -38.96 -9.89 -22.47
C GLN A 57 -39.61 -11.28 -22.37
N ASP A 58 -40.67 -11.41 -21.58
CA ASP A 58 -41.86 -12.13 -22.00
C ASP A 58 -43.07 -11.71 -21.16
N THR A 59 -43.93 -10.96 -21.85
CA THR A 59 -45.40 -10.91 -21.77
C THR A 59 -46.10 -10.76 -20.40
N GLN A 60 -46.65 -9.55 -20.21
CA GLN A 60 -48.03 -9.25 -19.77
C GLN A 60 -48.63 -10.04 -18.58
N LYS A 61 -48.81 -9.35 -17.44
CA LYS A 61 -50.17 -9.06 -16.94
C LYS A 61 -50.16 -7.94 -15.89
N ILE A 62 -51.00 -6.96 -16.18
CA ILE A 62 -51.38 -5.81 -15.36
C ILE A 62 -51.96 -6.31 -14.03
N ASN A 63 -51.51 -5.76 -12.89
CA ASN A 63 -52.40 -5.28 -11.83
C ASN A 63 -51.68 -4.49 -10.73
N GLN A 64 -51.99 -3.19 -10.72
CA GLN A 64 -52.18 -2.29 -9.57
C GLN A 64 -51.51 -2.66 -8.23
N LYS A 65 -50.34 -2.05 -7.95
CA LYS A 65 -49.87 -1.69 -6.58
C LYS A 65 -48.73 -0.66 -6.61
N SER A 66 -48.86 0.37 -7.44
CA SER A 66 -47.83 1.37 -7.76
C SER A 66 -47.80 2.56 -6.77
N ALA A 67 -47.71 2.29 -5.47
CA ALA A 67 -47.39 3.34 -4.48
C ALA A 67 -46.47 2.86 -3.35
N GLN A 68 -46.49 1.56 -3.01
CA GLN A 68 -45.55 0.98 -2.04
C GLN A 68 -44.29 0.39 -2.68
N GLN A 69 -44.35 -0.09 -3.93
CA GLN A 69 -43.17 -0.63 -4.62
C GLN A 69 -42.10 0.44 -4.90
N ASN A 70 -42.50 1.68 -5.22
CA ASN A 70 -41.57 2.79 -5.51
C ASN A 70 -40.76 3.29 -4.30
N LYS A 71 -41.13 2.95 -3.06
CA LYS A 71 -40.32 3.24 -1.87
C LYS A 71 -39.30 2.14 -1.59
N LEU A 72 -39.57 0.89 -1.98
CA LEU A 72 -38.65 -0.24 -1.80
C LEU A 72 -37.55 -0.27 -2.88
N THR A 73 -37.85 0.13 -4.12
CA THR A 73 -36.85 0.23 -5.20
C THR A 73 -35.94 1.44 -5.12
N LYS A 74 -36.31 2.49 -4.38
CA LYS A 74 -35.44 3.68 -4.20
C LYS A 74 -34.32 3.46 -3.19
N GLN A 75 -34.46 2.55 -2.22
CA GLN A 75 -33.41 2.27 -1.25
C GLN A 75 -32.21 1.49 -1.83
N HIS A 76 -32.42 0.78 -2.95
CA HIS A 76 -31.40 -0.12 -3.51
C HIS A 76 -30.45 0.54 -4.53
N ASN A 77 -30.67 1.82 -4.83
CA ASN A 77 -29.85 2.60 -5.77
C ASN A 77 -28.93 3.62 -5.08
N GLU A 78 -28.92 3.67 -3.75
CA GLU A 78 -28.03 4.58 -3.04
C GLU A 78 -26.59 4.06 -3.11
N PRO A 79 -25.63 4.93 -3.47
CA PRO A 79 -24.24 4.55 -3.52
C PRO A 79 -23.78 4.05 -2.15
N THR A 80 -23.17 2.86 -2.13
CA THR A 80 -22.58 2.33 -0.91
C THR A 80 -21.19 2.90 -0.77
N ARG A 81 -20.98 3.72 0.28
CA ARG A 81 -19.67 4.28 0.61
C ARG A 81 -18.96 3.39 1.61
N TYR A 82 -17.77 2.94 1.25
CA TYR A 82 -16.86 2.20 2.10
C TYR A 82 -15.79 3.14 2.64
N HIS A 83 -15.58 3.11 3.94
CA HIS A 83 -14.39 3.64 4.59
C HIS A 83 -13.44 2.47 4.83
N ILE A 84 -12.22 2.58 4.32
CA ILE A 84 -11.22 1.51 4.30
C ILE A 84 -9.99 2.01 5.05
N ASN A 85 -9.58 1.26 6.07
CA ASN A 85 -8.33 1.50 6.79
C ASN A 85 -7.40 0.31 6.58
N THR A 86 -6.18 0.60 6.14
CA THR A 86 -5.12 -0.38 5.94
C THR A 86 -4.00 -0.07 6.92
N ALA A 87 -3.67 -1.02 7.79
CA ALA A 87 -2.49 -0.97 8.65
C ALA A 87 -1.53 -2.07 8.21
N SER A 88 -0.23 -1.77 8.14
CA SER A 88 0.76 -2.80 7.81
C SER A 88 1.99 -2.67 8.67
N GLN A 89 2.59 -3.81 8.99
CA GLN A 89 3.87 -3.93 9.65
C GLN A 89 4.82 -4.70 8.74
N MET A 90 6.03 -4.19 8.55
CA MET A 90 7.00 -4.74 7.61
C MET A 90 8.37 -4.87 8.28
N VAL A 91 9.03 -5.99 8.04
CA VAL A 91 10.37 -6.31 8.54
C VAL A 91 11.25 -6.67 7.35
N PHE A 92 12.36 -5.97 7.19
CA PHE A 92 13.39 -6.29 6.21
C PHE A 92 14.50 -7.09 6.89
N LEU A 93 14.87 -8.23 6.33
CA LEU A 93 15.90 -9.11 6.87
C LEU A 93 17.22 -8.94 6.10
N PRO A 94 18.39 -9.08 6.76
CA PRO A 94 19.70 -8.94 6.13
C PRO A 94 19.95 -9.88 4.94
N ASN A 95 19.25 -11.02 4.88
CA ASN A 95 19.33 -11.99 3.79
C ASN A 95 18.49 -11.59 2.56
N LYS A 96 18.12 -10.30 2.42
CA LYS A 96 17.28 -9.75 1.35
C LYS A 96 15.86 -10.32 1.28
N GLN A 97 15.39 -10.95 2.36
CA GLN A 97 13.99 -11.35 2.51
C GLN A 97 13.22 -10.28 3.29
N TYR A 98 11.93 -10.14 3.05
CA TYR A 98 11.05 -9.31 3.87
C TYR A 98 9.79 -10.08 4.27
N GLN A 99 9.19 -9.63 5.37
CA GLN A 99 7.89 -10.08 5.83
C GLN A 99 7.00 -8.86 6.05
N LYS A 100 5.74 -8.96 5.66
CA LYS A 100 4.76 -7.89 5.81
C LYS A 100 3.44 -8.51 6.28
N VAL A 101 2.88 -7.97 7.35
CA VAL A 101 1.53 -8.28 7.81
C VAL A 101 0.67 -7.07 7.52
N THR A 102 -0.48 -7.27 6.88
CA THR A 102 -1.42 -6.20 6.56
C THR A 102 -2.81 -6.54 7.04
N MET A 103 -3.36 -5.67 7.87
CA MET A 103 -4.75 -5.71 8.32
C MET A 103 -5.54 -4.65 7.58
N VAL A 104 -6.64 -5.05 6.95
CA VAL A 104 -7.56 -4.18 6.24
C VAL A 104 -8.90 -4.23 6.95
N SER A 105 -9.34 -3.11 7.49
CA SER A 105 -10.70 -2.95 8.03
C SER A 105 -11.53 -2.08 7.12
N TYR A 106 -12.79 -2.45 6.93
CA TYR A 106 -13.71 -1.71 6.11
C TYR A 106 -15.08 -1.60 6.78
N SER A 107 -15.72 -0.45 6.60
CA SER A 107 -17.04 -0.15 7.16
C SER A 107 -17.88 0.63 6.16
N SER A 108 -19.19 0.39 6.14
CA SER A 108 -20.15 1.16 5.36
C SER A 108 -21.40 1.44 6.17
N ASN A 109 -22.18 2.45 5.78
CA ASN A 109 -23.48 2.73 6.39
C ASN A 109 -24.47 1.56 6.21
N ASN A 110 -24.29 0.77 5.15
CA ASN A 110 -25.20 -0.32 4.77
C ASN A 110 -24.63 -1.72 5.03
N GLN A 111 -23.40 -1.84 5.55
CA GLN A 111 -22.75 -3.13 5.82
C GLN A 111 -22.01 -3.11 7.16
N LYS A 112 -22.10 -4.21 7.91
CA LYS A 112 -21.39 -4.37 9.18
C LYS A 112 -19.88 -4.22 8.94
N PRO A 113 -19.16 -3.49 9.83
CA PRO A 113 -17.70 -3.45 9.77
C PRO A 113 -17.11 -4.85 9.78
N ASN A 114 -16.10 -5.05 8.95
CA ASN A 114 -15.39 -6.31 8.89
C ASN A 114 -13.91 -6.05 8.59
N GLU A 115 -13.08 -7.05 8.87
CA GLU A 115 -11.65 -6.97 8.70
C GLU A 115 -11.10 -8.28 8.12
N PHE A 116 -9.98 -8.16 7.42
CA PHE A 116 -9.20 -9.29 7.01
C PHE A 116 -7.71 -8.97 7.16
N GLU A 117 -6.93 -10.01 7.41
CA GLU A 117 -5.49 -9.93 7.55
C GLU A 117 -4.83 -10.85 6.52
N TYR A 118 -3.79 -10.35 5.86
CA TYR A 118 -2.93 -11.17 5.03
C TYR A 118 -1.46 -10.96 5.36
N MET A 119 -0.69 -12.04 5.18
CA MET A 119 0.75 -12.01 5.34
C MET A 119 1.42 -12.19 3.98
N GLU A 120 2.43 -11.39 3.73
CA GLU A 120 3.23 -11.38 2.51
C GLU A 120 4.70 -11.60 2.86
N THR A 121 5.37 -12.42 2.05
CA THR A 121 6.82 -12.61 2.12
C THR A 121 7.44 -12.53 0.73
N GLY A 122 8.66 -12.04 0.65
CA GLY A 122 9.32 -11.86 -0.62
C GLY A 122 10.73 -11.35 -0.50
N THR A 123 11.27 -10.87 -1.63
CA THR A 123 12.62 -10.31 -1.67
C THR A 123 12.57 -8.79 -1.70
N TRP A 124 13.66 -8.16 -1.25
CA TRP A 124 13.80 -6.71 -1.35
C TRP A 124 15.18 -6.31 -1.85
N SER A 125 15.24 -5.13 -2.47
CA SER A 125 16.46 -4.47 -2.91
C SER A 125 16.39 -2.97 -2.65
N VAL A 126 17.56 -2.33 -2.63
CA VAL A 126 17.70 -0.87 -2.54
C VAL A 126 18.39 -0.39 -3.80
N SER A 127 17.88 0.70 -4.37
CA SER A 127 18.46 1.41 -5.49
C SER A 127 18.39 2.90 -5.21
N GLY A 128 19.52 3.49 -4.78
CA GLY A 128 19.53 4.87 -4.28
C GLY A 128 18.60 5.04 -3.09
N GLN A 129 17.63 5.97 -3.17
CA GLN A 129 16.63 6.24 -2.11
C GLN A 129 15.38 5.35 -2.20
N TYR A 130 15.32 4.44 -3.17
CA TYR A 130 14.15 3.61 -3.42
C TYR A 130 14.38 2.20 -2.90
N ILE A 131 13.33 1.62 -2.33
CA ILE A 131 13.28 0.23 -1.90
C ILE A 131 12.25 -0.46 -2.76
N GLU A 132 12.64 -1.57 -3.35
CA GLU A 132 11.75 -2.42 -4.12
C GLU A 132 11.47 -3.68 -3.31
N ALA A 133 10.21 -3.93 -3.00
CA ALA A 133 9.75 -5.17 -2.39
C ALA A 133 9.02 -5.99 -3.46
N ASN A 134 9.48 -7.21 -3.68
CA ASN A 134 8.92 -8.15 -4.65
C ASN A 134 8.27 -9.31 -3.89
N PRO A 135 6.93 -9.31 -3.75
CA PRO A 135 6.21 -10.40 -3.11
C PRO A 135 6.45 -11.73 -3.84
N SER A 136 6.65 -12.80 -3.09
CA SER A 136 6.80 -14.16 -3.63
C SER A 136 5.69 -15.09 -3.14
N ASN A 137 5.33 -14.97 -1.87
CA ASN A 137 4.29 -15.78 -1.25
C ASN A 137 3.35 -14.88 -0.46
N ILE A 138 2.07 -15.23 -0.51
CA ILE A 138 1.05 -14.60 0.30
C ILE A 138 0.23 -15.72 0.92
N SER A 139 0.18 -15.72 2.24
CA SER A 139 -0.61 -16.68 3.01
C SER A 139 -1.82 -15.95 3.57
N ASP A 140 -3.01 -16.33 3.08
CA ASP A 140 -4.29 -15.92 3.66
C ASP A 140 -5.44 -16.79 3.08
N ASN A 141 -6.39 -17.16 3.94
CA ASN A 141 -7.62 -17.88 3.62
C ASN A 141 -8.76 -16.95 3.15
N SER A 142 -8.61 -15.63 3.27
CA SER A 142 -9.67 -14.63 3.06
C SER A 142 -9.52 -13.78 1.79
N LEU A 143 -8.48 -14.03 0.98
CA LEU A 143 -8.24 -13.36 -0.31
C LEU A 143 -9.31 -13.62 -1.38
N ASN A 144 -10.18 -14.60 -1.17
CA ASN A 144 -11.28 -14.93 -2.07
C ASN A 144 -12.59 -14.27 -1.62
N ASN A 145 -12.53 -12.96 -1.35
CA ASN A 145 -13.67 -12.15 -0.89
C ASN A 145 -13.96 -11.08 -1.94
N ASP A 146 -15.24 -10.85 -2.25
CA ASP A 146 -15.68 -9.83 -3.19
C ASP A 146 -15.13 -8.43 -2.85
N ILE A 147 -14.95 -8.14 -1.56
CA ILE A 147 -14.33 -6.90 -1.10
C ILE A 147 -12.85 -6.82 -1.50
N VAL A 148 -12.08 -7.91 -1.40
CA VAL A 148 -10.67 -7.92 -1.82
C VAL A 148 -10.58 -7.61 -3.32
N ASN A 149 -11.42 -8.26 -4.14
CA ASN A 149 -11.50 -8.02 -5.58
C ASN A 149 -11.87 -6.56 -5.88
N LEU A 150 -12.83 -6.00 -5.15
CA LEU A 150 -13.26 -4.62 -5.28
C LEU A 150 -12.13 -3.64 -4.96
N LEU A 151 -11.39 -3.87 -3.87
CA LEU A 151 -10.28 -3.02 -3.45
C LEU A 151 -9.12 -3.07 -4.46
N GLN A 152 -8.80 -4.25 -4.99
CA GLN A 152 -7.78 -4.42 -6.02
C GLN A 152 -8.14 -3.70 -7.32
N ARG A 153 -9.39 -3.84 -7.81
CA ARG A 153 -9.85 -3.15 -9.04
C ARG A 153 -9.83 -1.63 -8.93
N ASN A 154 -9.91 -1.09 -7.72
CA ASN A 154 -9.87 0.35 -7.46
C ASN A 154 -8.48 0.85 -7.03
N ASN A 155 -7.43 0.02 -7.14
CA ASN A 155 -6.06 0.35 -6.73
C ASN A 155 -5.95 0.80 -5.25
N LEU A 156 -6.83 0.30 -4.39
CA LEU A 156 -6.82 0.57 -2.95
C LEU A 156 -6.08 -0.52 -2.17
N LEU A 157 -5.77 -1.62 -2.84
CA LEU A 157 -5.08 -2.77 -2.27
C LEU A 157 -4.20 -3.44 -3.33
N GLU A 158 -2.90 -3.43 -3.10
CA GLU A 158 -1.90 -4.08 -3.94
C GLU A 158 -1.44 -5.38 -3.27
N ILE A 159 -1.72 -6.51 -3.93
CA ILE A 159 -1.41 -7.87 -3.45
C ILE A 159 -0.71 -8.58 -4.61
N LYS A 160 0.42 -9.26 -4.33
CA LYS A 160 1.29 -9.93 -5.32
C LYS A 160 1.91 -9.02 -6.38
N THR A 161 1.90 -7.71 -6.17
CA THR A 161 2.53 -6.74 -7.07
C THR A 161 3.80 -6.20 -6.45
N LYS A 162 4.78 -5.87 -7.29
CA LYS A 162 6.00 -5.17 -6.87
C LYS A 162 5.61 -3.84 -6.21
N GLN A 163 6.13 -3.60 -5.01
CA GLN A 163 5.87 -2.40 -4.23
C GLN A 163 7.15 -1.57 -4.17
N THR A 164 7.02 -0.26 -4.42
CA THR A 164 8.16 0.67 -4.38
C THR A 164 7.97 1.67 -3.25
N TYR A 165 8.96 1.76 -2.37
CA TYR A 165 8.98 2.71 -1.28
C TYR A 165 10.07 3.74 -1.48
N HIS A 166 9.78 5.00 -1.20
CA HIS A 166 10.78 6.05 -1.09
C HIS A 166 11.20 6.19 0.38
N MET A 167 12.48 6.02 0.65
CA MET A 167 13.06 6.30 1.95
C MET A 167 13.44 7.79 2.03
N SER A 168 12.83 8.51 2.96
CA SER A 168 13.25 9.87 3.28
C SER A 168 13.97 9.88 4.63
N VAL A 169 15.24 10.28 4.61
CA VAL A 169 16.07 10.47 5.80
C VAL A 169 16.26 11.97 6.03
N SER A 170 15.21 12.66 6.46
CA SER A 170 15.34 14.04 6.93
C SER A 170 16.01 14.03 8.30
N LEU A 171 17.27 14.47 8.35
CA LEU A 171 18.05 14.80 9.56
C LEU A 171 17.84 13.84 10.75
N LEU A 172 18.43 12.65 10.65
CA LEU A 172 18.87 11.75 11.74
C LEU A 172 17.89 11.35 12.87
N LYS A 173 16.66 11.88 12.94
CA LYS A 173 15.77 11.61 14.08
C LYS A 173 14.80 10.46 13.80
N LYS A 174 14.21 10.36 12.60
CA LYS A 174 13.24 9.29 12.26
C LYS A 174 13.16 9.05 10.75
N PRO A 175 13.72 7.95 10.21
CA PRO A 175 13.51 7.62 8.79
C PRO A 175 12.07 7.15 8.58
N ILE A 176 11.47 7.57 7.47
CA ILE A 176 10.08 7.28 7.09
C ILE A 176 10.08 6.55 5.74
N LEU A 177 9.28 5.48 5.64
CA LEU A 177 8.97 4.83 4.37
C LEU A 177 7.67 5.40 3.83
N LYS A 178 7.73 5.95 2.62
CA LYS A 178 6.54 6.36 1.87
C LYS A 178 6.31 5.33 0.78
N ASN A 179 5.16 4.65 0.83
CA ASN A 179 4.73 3.80 -0.28
C ASN A 179 4.38 4.69 -1.48
N LEU A 180 5.01 4.45 -2.63
CA LEU A 180 4.76 5.20 -3.86
C LEU A 180 3.56 4.66 -4.64
N SER A 181 3.01 3.50 -4.25
CA SER A 181 1.85 2.84 -4.85
C SER A 181 0.52 3.59 -4.72
N PHE A 182 0.47 4.79 -4.13
CA PHE A 182 -0.78 5.52 -3.89
C PHE A 182 -0.88 6.87 -4.62
N MET A 183 -0.46 6.91 -5.88
CA MET A 183 -0.89 7.99 -6.78
C MET A 183 -1.56 7.41 -8.03
N PRO A 184 -2.90 7.25 -8.03
CA PRO A 184 -3.62 7.57 -9.24
C PRO A 184 -3.39 9.07 -9.46
N ARG A 185 -2.39 9.41 -10.28
CA ARG A 185 -2.51 10.66 -11.03
C ARG A 185 -3.81 10.52 -11.80
N ALA A 186 -4.84 11.22 -11.33
CA ALA A 186 -5.92 11.61 -12.20
C ALA A 186 -5.28 12.48 -13.30
N PHE A 187 -4.88 11.85 -14.40
CA PHE A 187 -4.72 12.55 -15.65
C PHE A 187 -6.15 12.70 -16.20
N TYR A 188 -6.75 13.84 -15.89
CA TYR A 188 -7.77 14.45 -16.74
C TYR A 188 -7.06 15.50 -17.60
#